data_AF-A0A3N9U6A7-F1
#
_entry.id   AF-A0A3N9U6A7-F1
#
_cell.length_a   1.000
_cell.length_b   1.000
_cell.length_c   1.000
_cell.angle_alpha   90.00
_cell.angle_beta   90.00
_cell.angle_gamma   90.00
#
_symmetry.space_group_name_H-M   'P 1'
#
loop_
_entity.id
_entity.type
_entity.pdbx_description
1 polymer ?
#
loop_
_entity_poly.entity_id
_entity_poly.type
_entity_poly.pdbx_seq_one_letter_code
_entity_poly.pdbx_strand_id
1 'polypeptide(L)'
;EADCVRLKNALVNLGNVKNWANLVKRAKSGALEGVNVLLRPVSAESLENLSNAATSAFVARETRQAAAALNSPPPGGFLITSDEGKQLVDYPLPTQPLNEYNSLDQWKELQRLSSMLLHTPFRANGVITNIFVDANGTRHIALHSEPD
;
A
#
# COMPACT_ATOMS: atom_id res chain seq x y z
N GLU A 1 -1.95 13.72 4.91
CA GLU A 1 -1.08 14.28 5.96
C GLU A 1 -1.86 15.10 6.99
N ALA A 2 -2.81 15.93 6.55
CA ALA A 2 -3.67 16.74 7.43
C ALA A 2 -4.39 15.95 8.55
N ASP A 3 -4.94 14.76 8.26
CA ASP A 3 -5.66 13.97 9.25
C ASP A 3 -4.76 13.47 10.40
N CYS A 4 -3.50 13.14 10.07
CA CYS A 4 -2.51 12.78 11.09
C CYS A 4 -2.17 13.97 12.00
N VAL A 5 -2.04 15.18 11.43
CA VAL A 5 -1.80 16.40 12.20
C VAL A 5 -2.99 16.72 13.12
N ARG A 6 -4.22 16.59 12.61
CA ARG A 6 -5.45 16.79 13.40
C ARG A 6 -5.55 15.80 14.55
N LEU A 7 -5.31 14.52 14.30
CA LEU A 7 -5.29 13.49 15.33
C LEU A 7 -4.21 13.76 16.39
N LYS A 8 -2.98 14.09 15.98
CA LYS A 8 -1.89 14.45 16.90
C LYS A 8 -2.29 15.61 17.81
N ASN A 9 -2.88 16.66 17.26
CA ASN A 9 -3.31 17.83 18.03
C ASN A 9 -4.44 17.46 19.02
N ALA A 10 -5.41 16.67 18.58
CA ALA A 10 -6.49 16.19 19.45
C ALA A 10 -5.93 15.38 20.64
N LEU A 11 -4.98 14.48 20.40
CA LEU A 11 -4.34 13.66 21.43
C LEU A 11 -3.45 14.48 22.38
N VAL A 12 -2.73 15.48 21.87
CA VAL A 12 -1.93 16.41 22.67
C VAL A 12 -2.81 17.21 23.64
N ASN A 13 -3.94 17.72 23.14
CA ASN A 13 -4.92 18.43 23.95
C ASN A 13 -5.55 17.49 25.00
N LEU A 14 -5.89 16.26 24.60
CA LEU A 14 -6.47 15.26 25.49
C LEU A 14 -5.52 14.86 26.62
N GLY A 15 -4.25 14.66 26.31
CA GLY A 15 -3.21 14.33 27.28
C GLY A 15 -2.74 15.50 28.15
N ASN A 16 -3.28 16.71 27.91
CA ASN A 16 -2.91 17.96 28.55
C ASN A 16 -1.38 18.18 28.55
N VAL A 17 -0.76 18.10 27.38
CA VAL A 17 0.69 18.27 27.20
C VAL A 17 0.99 19.34 26.16
N LYS A 18 2.18 19.95 26.26
CA LYS A 18 2.57 21.08 25.40
C LYS A 18 2.73 20.73 23.92
N ASN A 19 3.16 19.50 23.62
CA ASN A 19 3.43 19.07 22.25
C ASN A 19 3.43 17.54 22.12
N TRP A 20 3.46 17.07 20.87
CA TRP A 20 3.47 15.65 20.52
C TRP A 20 4.67 14.89 21.10
N ALA A 21 5.86 15.47 21.07
CA ALA A 21 7.07 14.81 21.58
C ALA A 21 6.96 14.48 23.09
N ASN A 22 6.41 15.42 23.87
CA ASN A 22 6.15 15.21 25.30
C ASN A 22 5.07 14.16 25.55
N LEU A 23 4.01 14.14 24.74
CA LEU A 23 2.98 13.10 24.82
C LEU A 23 3.59 11.70 24.62
N VAL A 24 4.35 11.53 23.54
CA VAL A 24 4.98 10.25 23.17
C VAL A 24 5.98 9.82 24.24
N LYS A 25 6.77 10.75 24.80
CA LYS A 25 7.69 10.44 25.90
C LYS A 25 6.95 9.91 27.12
N ARG A 26 5.84 10.54 27.53
CA ARG A 26 5.00 10.08 28.65
C ARG A 26 4.40 8.70 28.36
N ALA A 27 3.84 8.50 27.17
CA ALA A 27 3.29 7.21 26.76
C ALA A 27 4.33 6.09 26.84
N LYS A 28 5.52 6.30 26.26
CA LYS A 28 6.62 5.32 26.25
C LYS A 28 7.17 5.00 27.65
N SER A 29 7.08 5.95 28.59
CA SER A 29 7.49 5.73 29.97
C SER A 29 6.47 4.94 30.81
N GLY A 30 5.33 4.54 30.24
CA GLY A 30 4.24 3.89 30.98
C GLY A 30 3.37 4.88 31.79
N ALA A 31 3.68 6.18 31.79
CA ALA A 31 2.96 7.18 32.58
C ALA A 31 1.49 7.43 32.14
N LEU A 32 1.04 6.78 31.06
CA LEU A 32 -0.35 6.80 30.59
C LEU A 32 -1.02 5.42 30.75
N GLU A 33 -0.33 4.42 31.28
CA GLU A 33 -0.89 3.09 31.50
C GLU A 33 -1.97 3.14 32.58
N GLY A 34 -3.12 2.53 32.30
CA GLY A 34 -4.28 2.56 33.19
C GLY A 34 -5.01 3.91 33.30
N VAL A 35 -4.61 4.92 32.52
CA VAL A 35 -5.30 6.22 32.51
C VAL A 35 -6.62 6.09 31.75
N ASN A 36 -7.73 6.31 32.46
CA ASN A 36 -9.05 6.42 31.86
C ASN A 36 -9.35 7.88 31.51
N VAL A 37 -9.97 8.10 30.35
CA VAL A 37 -10.30 9.42 29.86
C VAL A 37 -11.82 9.53 29.72
N LEU A 38 -12.40 10.55 30.34
CA LEU A 38 -13.82 10.85 30.23
C LEU A 38 -14.03 11.91 29.16
N LEU A 39 -14.75 11.53 28.11
CA LEU A 39 -15.10 12.42 27.01
C LEU A 39 -16.61 12.61 26.95
N ARG A 40 -17.04 13.80 26.54
CA ARG A 40 -18.42 13.99 26.10
C ARG A 40 -18.66 13.12 24.86
N PRO A 41 -19.88 12.58 24.65
CA PRO A 41 -20.17 11.68 23.53
C PRO A 41 -19.68 12.21 22.17
N VAL A 42 -19.99 13.49 21.86
CA VAL A 42 -19.57 14.14 20.60
C VAL A 42 -18.05 14.22 20.45
N SER A 43 -17.31 14.47 21.54
CA SER A 43 -15.85 14.52 21.50
C SER A 43 -15.22 13.14 21.32
N ALA A 44 -15.84 12.09 21.89
CA ALA A 44 -15.42 10.72 21.69
C ALA A 44 -15.61 10.29 20.22
N GLU A 45 -16.78 10.55 19.66
CA GLU A 45 -17.08 10.28 18.24
C GLU A 45 -16.16 11.06 17.30
N SER A 46 -15.89 12.34 17.60
CA SER A 46 -14.95 13.15 16.82
C SER A 46 -13.54 12.59 16.85
N LEU A 47 -13.08 12.10 18.01
CA LEU A 47 -11.75 11.49 18.15
C LEU A 47 -11.67 10.15 17.41
N GLU A 48 -12.73 9.34 17.48
CA GLU A 48 -12.84 8.09 16.73
C GLU A 48 -12.77 8.35 15.22
N ASN A 49 -13.54 9.31 14.71
CA ASN A 49 -13.52 9.69 13.30
C ASN A 49 -12.15 10.19 12.85
N LEU A 50 -11.45 10.99 13.66
CA LEU A 50 -10.08 11.40 13.39
C LEU A 50 -9.11 10.21 13.34
N SER A 51 -9.26 9.25 14.25
CA SER A 51 -8.45 8.03 14.28
C SER A 51 -8.68 7.18 13.04
N ASN A 52 -9.95 6.94 12.67
CA ASN A 52 -10.33 6.16 11.50
C ASN A 52 -9.85 6.81 10.21
N ALA A 53 -10.03 8.14 10.07
CA ALA A 53 -9.55 8.88 8.91
C ALA A 53 -8.02 8.83 8.78
N ALA A 54 -7.29 9.09 9.86
CA ALA A 54 -5.82 9.05 9.85
C ALA A 54 -5.29 7.63 9.54
N THR A 55 -5.91 6.60 10.11
CA THR A 55 -5.54 5.19 9.86
C THR A 55 -5.82 4.79 8.43
N SER A 56 -7.01 5.12 7.91
CA SER A 56 -7.39 4.86 6.53
C SER A 56 -6.42 5.54 5.54
N ALA A 57 -6.11 6.82 5.76
CA ALA A 57 -5.16 7.56 4.94
C ALA A 57 -3.73 7.00 5.01
N PHE A 58 -3.31 6.51 6.19
CA PHE A 58 -2.03 5.84 6.36
C PHE A 58 -1.97 4.55 5.54
N VAL A 59 -2.93 3.65 5.73
CA VAL A 59 -2.98 2.35 5.02
C VAL A 59 -3.03 2.58 3.52
N ALA A 60 -3.89 3.48 3.03
CA ALA A 60 -3.99 3.76 1.60
C ALA A 60 -2.67 4.28 0.99
N ARG A 61 -1.89 5.06 1.75
CA ARG A 61 -0.57 5.53 1.30
C ARG A 61 0.43 4.38 1.24
N GLU A 62 0.52 3.56 2.29
CA GLU A 62 1.44 2.42 2.34
C GLU A 62 1.09 1.40 1.24
N THR A 63 -0.19 1.11 1.02
CA THR A 63 -0.66 0.24 -0.07
C THR A 63 -0.20 0.76 -1.43
N ARG A 64 -0.34 2.08 -1.69
CA ARG A 64 0.14 2.68 -2.94
C ARG A 64 1.65 2.61 -3.11
N GLN A 65 2.40 2.83 -2.03
CA GLN A 65 3.87 2.71 -2.05
C GLN A 65 4.32 1.27 -2.32
N ALA A 66 3.68 0.29 -1.66
CA ALA A 66 3.95 -1.12 -1.89
C ALA A 66 3.61 -1.56 -3.32
N ALA A 67 2.47 -1.11 -3.87
CA ALA A 67 2.11 -1.38 -5.26
C ALA A 67 3.10 -0.78 -6.26
N ALA A 68 3.56 0.46 -6.02
CA ALA A 68 4.58 1.09 -6.86
C ALA A 68 5.94 0.36 -6.78
N ALA A 69 6.32 -0.13 -5.61
CA ALA A 69 7.53 -0.92 -5.42
C ALA A 69 7.46 -2.27 -6.17
N LEU A 70 6.29 -2.93 -6.19
CA LEU A 70 6.09 -4.17 -6.95
C LEU A 70 6.18 -3.96 -8.47
N ASN A 71 5.78 -2.79 -8.96
CA ASN A 71 5.89 -2.43 -10.38
C ASN A 71 7.30 -1.99 -10.80
N SER A 72 8.25 -1.91 -9.85
CA SER A 72 9.63 -1.53 -10.15
C SER A 72 10.46 -2.79 -10.43
N PRO A 73 11.04 -2.95 -11.62
CA PRO A 73 11.86 -4.10 -11.92
C PRO A 73 13.05 -4.17 -10.95
N PRO A 74 13.36 -5.35 -10.37
CA PRO A 74 14.54 -5.51 -9.54
C PRO A 74 15.80 -5.25 -10.38
N PRO A 75 16.89 -4.74 -9.79
CA PRO A 75 18.16 -4.60 -10.50
C PRO A 75 18.61 -5.96 -11.06
N GLY A 76 18.99 -5.98 -12.35
CA GLY A 76 19.30 -7.23 -13.04
C GLY A 76 18.05 -8.03 -13.44
N GLY A 77 18.25 -9.33 -13.71
CA GLY A 77 17.17 -10.24 -14.08
C GLY A 77 16.57 -9.97 -15.46
N PHE A 78 15.30 -10.33 -15.61
CA PHE A 78 14.57 -10.26 -16.88
C PHE A 78 13.20 -9.62 -16.67
N LEU A 79 12.80 -8.73 -17.58
CA LEU A 79 11.44 -8.23 -17.72
C LEU A 79 10.91 -8.67 -19.08
N ILE A 80 9.82 -9.46 -19.08
CA ILE A 80 9.18 -9.94 -20.29
C ILE A 80 7.85 -9.21 -20.47
N THR A 81 7.66 -8.60 -21.63
CA THR A 81 6.47 -7.82 -21.96
C THR A 81 5.93 -8.20 -23.34
N SER A 82 4.63 -8.14 -23.52
CA SER A 82 4.03 -8.20 -24.86
C SER A 82 4.09 -6.81 -25.52
N ASP A 83 4.63 -6.71 -26.74
CA ASP A 83 4.58 -5.45 -27.50
C ASP A 83 3.17 -5.13 -28.05
N GLU A 84 2.27 -6.11 -28.00
CA GLU A 84 0.84 -5.97 -28.28
C GLU A 84 0.03 -5.54 -27.04
N GLY A 85 0.67 -5.37 -25.88
CA GLY A 85 0.01 -5.03 -24.62
C GLY A 85 -0.82 -6.16 -24.01
N LYS A 86 -0.65 -7.40 -24.48
CA LYS A 86 -1.33 -8.58 -23.92
C LYS A 86 -0.77 -8.92 -22.55
N GLN A 87 -1.67 -9.34 -21.67
CA GLN A 87 -1.30 -9.87 -20.36
C GLN A 87 -0.68 -11.27 -20.53
N LEU A 88 0.51 -11.47 -19.97
CA LEU A 88 1.26 -12.73 -20.10
C LEU A 88 0.93 -13.76 -19.00
N VAL A 89 0.18 -13.36 -17.99
CA VAL A 89 -0.16 -14.20 -16.83
C VAL A 89 -1.63 -14.03 -16.52
N ASP A 90 -2.42 -15.09 -16.67
CA ASP A 90 -3.83 -15.06 -16.26
C ASP A 90 -3.95 -15.12 -14.73
N TYR A 91 -4.78 -14.24 -14.17
CA TYR A 91 -5.12 -14.28 -12.75
C TYR A 91 -6.59 -13.89 -12.53
N PRO A 92 -7.25 -14.44 -11.50
CA PRO A 92 -8.61 -14.05 -11.14
C PRO A 92 -8.65 -12.59 -10.71
N LEU A 93 -9.42 -11.78 -11.45
CA LEU A 93 -9.70 -10.39 -11.11
C LEU A 93 -10.50 -10.30 -9.80
N PRO A 94 -10.32 -9.23 -9.01
CA PRO A 94 -11.15 -8.98 -7.84
C PRO A 94 -12.64 -8.91 -8.20
N THR A 95 -13.52 -9.28 -7.28
CA THR A 95 -14.98 -9.31 -7.50
C THR A 95 -15.61 -7.93 -7.65
N GLN A 96 -14.92 -6.89 -7.18
CA GLN A 96 -15.29 -5.49 -7.33
C GLN A 96 -14.04 -4.65 -7.62
N PRO A 97 -14.18 -3.47 -8.23
CA PRO A 97 -13.08 -2.54 -8.46
C PRO A 97 -12.27 -2.23 -7.18
N LEU A 98 -10.94 -2.15 -7.28
CA LEU A 98 -10.04 -1.94 -6.13
C LEU A 98 -10.36 -0.65 -5.35
N ASN A 99 -10.87 0.38 -6.02
CA ASN A 99 -11.27 1.66 -5.42
C ASN A 99 -12.56 1.56 -4.57
N GLU A 100 -13.35 0.50 -4.70
CA GLU A 100 -14.58 0.30 -3.93
C GLU A 100 -14.32 -0.39 -2.58
N TYR A 101 -13.13 -0.98 -2.39
CA TYR A 101 -12.72 -1.51 -1.10
C TYR A 101 -12.34 -0.39 -0.12
N ASN A 102 -12.61 -0.61 1.17
CA ASN A 102 -12.00 0.20 2.22
C ASN A 102 -10.47 0.00 2.24
N SER A 103 -9.74 0.92 2.87
CA SER A 103 -8.27 0.94 2.83
C SER A 103 -7.62 -0.35 3.34
N LEU A 104 -8.20 -1.00 4.37
CA LEU A 104 -7.65 -2.25 4.89
C LEU A 104 -7.87 -3.41 3.91
N ASP A 105 -9.03 -3.48 3.27
CA ASP A 105 -9.30 -4.54 2.31
C ASP A 105 -8.53 -4.32 1.01
N GLN A 106 -8.27 -3.07 0.59
CA GLN A 106 -7.32 -2.78 -0.49
C GLN A 106 -5.92 -3.35 -0.20
N TRP A 107 -5.44 -3.22 1.04
CA TRP A 107 -4.17 -3.81 1.46
C TRP A 107 -4.19 -5.33 1.38
N LYS A 108 -5.25 -5.98 1.89
CA LYS A 108 -5.39 -7.45 1.81
C LYS A 108 -5.44 -7.94 0.37
N GLU A 109 -6.15 -7.25 -0.51
CA GLU A 109 -6.19 -7.60 -1.93
C GLU A 109 -4.83 -7.44 -2.61
N LEU A 110 -4.07 -6.39 -2.28
CA LEU A 110 -2.70 -6.25 -2.76
C LEU A 110 -1.82 -7.42 -2.30
N GLN A 111 -1.91 -7.82 -1.02
CA GLN A 111 -1.18 -8.99 -0.51
C GLN A 111 -1.59 -10.28 -1.21
N ARG A 112 -2.89 -10.47 -1.46
CA ARG A 112 -3.42 -11.65 -2.16
C ARG A 112 -2.91 -11.70 -3.59
N LEU A 113 -3.03 -10.61 -4.35
CA LEU A 113 -2.61 -10.53 -5.75
C LEU A 113 -1.10 -10.68 -5.90
N SER A 114 -0.31 -9.98 -5.07
CA SER A 114 1.15 -10.09 -5.11
C SER A 114 1.62 -11.50 -4.76
N SER A 115 1.09 -12.10 -3.71
CA SER A 115 1.42 -13.48 -3.33
C SER A 115 1.04 -14.45 -4.45
N MET A 116 -0.13 -14.30 -5.05
CA MET A 116 -0.55 -15.14 -6.18
C MET A 116 0.42 -14.99 -7.36
N LEU A 117 0.67 -13.77 -7.85
CA LEU A 117 1.52 -13.52 -9.01
C LEU A 117 2.97 -13.98 -8.81
N LEU A 118 3.51 -13.88 -7.58
CA LEU A 118 4.86 -14.35 -7.26
C LEU A 118 4.98 -15.88 -7.29
N HIS A 119 3.88 -16.61 -7.17
CA HIS A 119 3.86 -18.08 -7.14
C HIS A 119 3.11 -18.71 -8.31
N THR A 120 2.49 -17.92 -9.19
CA THR A 120 1.82 -18.41 -10.40
C THR A 120 2.88 -18.75 -11.46
N PRO A 121 3.03 -20.03 -11.86
CA PRO A 121 3.86 -20.36 -13.00
C PRO A 121 3.24 -19.78 -14.27
N PHE A 122 4.06 -19.24 -15.16
CA PHE A 122 3.60 -18.72 -16.44
C PHE A 122 4.37 -19.36 -17.60
N ARG A 123 3.77 -19.30 -18.79
CA ARG A 123 4.40 -19.64 -20.06
C ARG A 123 4.15 -18.50 -21.03
N ALA A 124 5.20 -18.05 -21.70
CA ALA A 124 5.10 -17.05 -22.75
C ALA A 124 5.77 -17.59 -24.01
N ASN A 125 5.05 -17.57 -25.13
CA ASN A 125 5.52 -17.97 -26.45
C ASN A 125 5.31 -16.79 -27.41
N GLY A 126 6.13 -16.70 -28.45
CA GLY A 126 6.10 -15.55 -29.35
C GLY A 126 7.44 -15.34 -30.05
N VAL A 127 7.42 -14.42 -31.02
CA VAL A 127 8.62 -13.89 -31.67
C VAL A 127 9.21 -12.78 -30.81
N ILE A 128 10.50 -12.87 -30.53
CA ILE A 128 11.21 -11.80 -29.84
C ILE A 128 11.39 -10.62 -30.81
N THR A 129 10.78 -9.48 -30.52
CA THR A 129 10.86 -8.27 -31.34
C THR A 129 11.88 -7.26 -30.84
N ASN A 130 12.23 -7.32 -29.55
CA ASN A 130 13.24 -6.44 -28.97
C ASN A 130 13.93 -7.10 -27.77
N ILE A 131 15.25 -6.87 -27.64
CA ILE A 131 16.05 -7.22 -26.46
C ILE A 131 17.02 -6.09 -26.16
N PHE A 132 16.94 -5.52 -24.96
CA PHE A 132 17.93 -4.55 -24.48
C PHE A 132 18.15 -4.68 -22.97
N VAL A 133 19.20 -4.04 -22.46
CA VAL A 133 19.51 -3.98 -21.02
C VAL A 133 19.39 -2.53 -20.57
N ASP A 134 18.65 -2.28 -19.50
CA ASP A 134 18.48 -0.93 -18.97
C ASP A 134 19.63 -0.51 -18.02
N ALA A 135 19.56 0.72 -17.51
CA ALA A 135 20.55 1.25 -16.58
C ALA A 135 20.63 0.49 -15.24
N ASN A 136 19.60 -0.29 -14.90
CA ASN A 136 19.58 -1.13 -13.69
C ASN A 136 20.11 -2.54 -13.96
N GLY A 137 20.54 -2.84 -15.18
CA GLY A 137 21.03 -4.15 -15.60
C GLY A 137 19.93 -5.17 -15.91
N THR A 138 18.66 -4.77 -15.89
CA THR A 138 17.52 -5.64 -16.20
C THR A 138 17.45 -5.87 -17.71
N ARG A 139 17.33 -7.14 -18.14
CA ARG A 139 17.15 -7.47 -19.55
C ARG A 139 15.68 -7.42 -19.92
N HIS A 140 15.32 -6.48 -20.76
CA HIS A 140 14.00 -6.33 -21.33
C HIS A 140 13.88 -7.24 -22.55
N ILE A 141 12.81 -8.03 -22.61
CA ILE A 141 12.47 -8.90 -23.74
C ILE A 141 11.03 -8.60 -24.15
N ALA A 142 10.86 -8.06 -25.36
CA ALA A 142 9.55 -7.86 -25.96
C ALA A 142 9.15 -9.08 -26.80
N LEU A 143 7.94 -9.57 -26.58
CA LEU A 143 7.35 -10.69 -27.31
C LEU A 143 6.16 -10.20 -28.14
N HIS A 144 6.11 -10.66 -29.38
CA HIS A 144 4.97 -10.55 -30.27
C HIS A 144 4.37 -11.94 -30.49
N SER A 145 3.05 -12.04 -30.59
CA SER A 145 2.39 -13.31 -30.87
C SER A 145 2.90 -13.93 -32.18
N GLU A 146 3.04 -15.26 -32.20
CA GLU A 146 3.31 -15.97 -33.44
C GLU A 146 2.13 -15.77 -34.41
N PRO A 147 2.39 -15.53 -35.70
CA PRO A 147 1.32 -15.47 -36.69
C PRO A 147 0.68 -16.85 -36.85
N ASP A 148 -0.65 -16.87 -36.94
CA ASP A 148 -1.49 -18.07 -37.17
C ASP A 148 -1.18 -18.76 -38.52
#